data_AF-A0A937DD03-F1
#
_entry.id   AF-A0A937DD03-F1
#
_cell.length_a   1.000
_cell.length_b   1.000
_cell.length_c   1.000
_cell.angle_alpha   90.00
_cell.angle_beta   90.00
_cell.angle_gamma   90.00
#
_symmetry.space_group_name_H-M   'P 1'
#
loop_
_entity.id
_entity.type
_entity.pdbx_description
1 polymer ?
#
loop_
_entity_poly.entity_id
_entity_poly.type
_entity_poly.pdbx_seq_one_letter_code
_entity_poly.pdbx_strand_id
1 'polypeptide(L)'
;MSGEAGAIGNSTYLQIYYSSGMTVSLAMPPDPESDSHYISNYFKEANKPFENKLKMVLPKLDTSIAALIQEHNLPIVPYDTNADYIEGVIIEDTNEHKIDQLAEQRAKNWFVNTNKPKAFLSFSFFTKEFSKITLSITVDKRILRSQLHKLRDEVLLVFEL
;
A
#
# COMPACT_ATOMS: atom_id res chain seq x y z
N MET A 1 -11.70 -23.21 -0.55
CA MET A 1 -11.50 -21.84 -1.07
C MET A 1 -10.45 -21.17 -0.18
N SER A 2 -9.56 -20.36 -0.75
CA SER A 2 -8.44 -19.74 -0.01
C SER A 2 -8.55 -18.21 -0.01
N GLY A 3 -8.12 -17.56 1.06
CA GLY A 3 -8.12 -16.11 1.16
C GLY A 3 -7.14 -15.60 2.21
N GLU A 4 -6.88 -14.30 2.19
CA GLU A 4 -6.01 -13.62 3.16
C GLU A 4 -6.89 -12.73 4.05
N ALA A 5 -6.72 -12.84 5.37
CA ALA A 5 -7.42 -11.95 6.29
C ALA A 5 -6.73 -10.58 6.27
N GLY A 6 -7.51 -9.52 6.14
CA GLY A 6 -6.99 -8.18 6.02
C GLY A 6 -8.06 -7.11 5.88
N ALA A 7 -7.63 -5.87 5.94
CA ALA A 7 -8.49 -4.70 5.87
C ALA A 7 -7.85 -3.62 5.00
N ILE A 8 -8.70 -2.86 4.31
CA ILE A 8 -8.30 -1.68 3.52
C ILE A 8 -8.69 -0.42 4.29
N GLY A 9 -7.80 0.57 4.25
CA GLY A 9 -8.00 1.90 4.78
C GLY A 9 -7.56 2.95 3.76
N ASN A 10 -8.19 4.11 3.78
CA ASN A 10 -7.78 5.26 2.97
C ASN A 10 -7.43 6.43 3.90
N SER A 11 -6.43 7.20 3.51
CA SER A 11 -6.05 8.50 4.08
C SER A 11 -6.10 9.56 2.96
N THR A 12 -5.78 10.81 3.29
CA THR A 12 -5.65 11.88 2.30
C THR A 12 -4.62 11.55 1.21
N TYR A 13 -3.50 10.92 1.57
CA TYR A 13 -2.33 10.73 0.68
C TYR A 13 -2.11 9.29 0.22
N LEU A 14 -2.79 8.31 0.83
CA LEU A 14 -2.56 6.91 0.54
C LEU A 14 -3.80 6.04 0.71
N GLN A 15 -3.78 4.89 0.04
CA GLN A 15 -4.54 3.72 0.41
C GLN A 15 -3.60 2.68 1.02
N ILE A 16 -4.05 2.01 2.07
CA ILE A 16 -3.32 0.96 2.77
C ILE A 16 -4.16 -0.30 2.82
N TYR A 17 -3.56 -1.43 2.46
CA TYR A 17 -4.08 -2.75 2.78
C TYR A 17 -3.18 -3.37 3.85
N TYR A 18 -3.75 -3.69 5.00
CA TYR A 18 -3.06 -4.34 6.12
C TYR A 18 -3.65 -5.73 6.36
N SER A 19 -2.81 -6.75 6.32
CA SER A 19 -3.27 -8.13 6.24
C SER A 19 -2.31 -9.12 6.91
N SER A 20 -2.76 -10.36 7.07
CA SER A 20 -1.98 -11.43 7.71
C SER A 20 -0.70 -11.79 6.94
N GLY A 21 -0.60 -11.43 5.66
CA GLY A 21 0.49 -11.90 4.79
C GLY A 21 0.42 -13.39 4.46
N MET A 22 -0.60 -14.09 4.96
CA MET A 22 -0.76 -15.54 4.89
C MET A 22 -2.12 -15.91 4.32
N THR A 23 -2.10 -16.72 3.26
CA THR A 23 -3.31 -17.29 2.68
C THR A 23 -3.76 -18.48 3.52
N VAL A 24 -5.00 -18.45 4.01
CA VAL A 24 -5.62 -19.54 4.74
C VAL A 24 -6.56 -20.28 3.81
N SER A 25 -6.50 -21.61 3.83
CA SER A 25 -7.48 -22.47 3.17
C SER A 25 -8.54 -22.93 4.17
N LEU A 26 -9.80 -22.64 3.87
CA LEU A 26 -10.92 -23.07 4.70
C LEU A 26 -11.50 -24.37 4.13
N ALA A 27 -11.55 -25.40 4.99
CA ALA A 27 -12.28 -26.62 4.72
C ALA A 27 -13.80 -26.33 4.72
N MET A 28 -14.54 -27.12 3.95
CA MET A 28 -16.00 -27.07 3.97
C MET A 28 -16.50 -27.60 5.32
N PRO A 29 -17.47 -26.92 5.98
CA PRO A 29 -18.09 -27.46 7.17
C PRO A 29 -18.82 -28.77 6.82
N PRO A 30 -19.00 -29.68 7.79
CA PRO A 30 -19.69 -30.95 7.57
C PRO A 30 -21.17 -30.77 7.18
N ASP A 31 -21.78 -29.63 7.50
CA ASP A 31 -23.14 -29.25 7.08
C ASP A 31 -23.14 -27.82 6.50
N PRO A 32 -22.88 -27.64 5.19
CA PRO A 32 -22.84 -26.34 4.55
C PRO A 32 -24.22 -25.70 4.33
N GLU A 33 -25.32 -26.44 4.48
CA GLU A 33 -26.67 -25.88 4.41
C GLU A 33 -27.03 -25.10 5.69
N SER A 34 -26.47 -25.52 6.83
CA SER A 34 -26.64 -24.85 8.14
C SER A 34 -25.96 -23.48 8.25
N ASP A 35 -24.85 -23.26 7.53
CA ASP A 35 -24.17 -21.97 7.40
C ASP A 35 -23.64 -21.80 5.97
N SER A 36 -24.55 -21.46 5.06
CA SER A 36 -24.23 -21.19 3.65
C SER A 36 -23.25 -20.04 3.44
N HIS A 37 -22.99 -19.22 4.46
CA HIS A 37 -22.07 -18.09 4.43
C HIS A 37 -20.82 -18.29 5.31
N TYR A 38 -20.50 -19.53 5.73
CA TYR A 38 -19.42 -19.83 6.66
C TYR A 38 -18.06 -19.19 6.28
N ILE A 39 -17.72 -19.17 4.98
CA ILE A 39 -16.48 -18.55 4.48
C ILE A 39 -16.51 -17.03 4.73
N SER A 40 -17.62 -16.38 4.39
CA SER A 40 -17.79 -14.94 4.58
C SER A 40 -17.79 -14.59 6.06
N ASN A 41 -18.46 -15.38 6.89
CA ASN A 41 -18.48 -15.23 8.35
C ASN A 41 -17.08 -15.37 8.95
N TYR A 42 -16.31 -16.38 8.53
CA TYR A 42 -14.92 -16.54 8.97
C TYR A 42 -14.07 -15.32 8.65
N PHE A 43 -14.05 -14.86 7.39
CA PHE A 43 -13.24 -13.70 7.02
C PHE A 43 -13.73 -12.41 7.65
N LYS A 44 -15.05 -12.25 7.85
CA LYS A 44 -15.61 -11.11 8.59
C LYS A 44 -15.06 -11.04 10.01
N GLU A 45 -14.95 -12.17 10.72
CA GLU A 45 -14.35 -12.21 12.05
C GLU A 45 -12.82 -12.06 12.01
N ALA A 46 -12.15 -12.75 11.07
CA ALA A 46 -10.70 -12.71 10.93
C ALA A 46 -10.16 -11.33 10.50
N ASN A 47 -10.96 -10.52 9.81
CA ASN A 47 -10.58 -9.16 9.37
C ASN A 47 -10.65 -8.13 10.51
N LYS A 48 -11.44 -8.36 11.57
CA LYS A 48 -11.67 -7.38 12.65
C LYS A 48 -10.39 -6.85 13.31
N PRO A 49 -9.38 -7.67 13.64
CA PRO A 49 -8.14 -7.15 14.23
C PRO A 49 -7.42 -6.15 13.31
N PHE A 50 -7.41 -6.41 12.00
CA PHE A 50 -6.80 -5.53 11.00
C PHE A 50 -7.58 -4.24 10.84
N GLU A 51 -8.92 -4.31 10.77
CA GLU A 51 -9.80 -3.14 10.72
C GLU A 51 -9.61 -2.25 11.96
N ASN A 52 -9.55 -2.86 13.14
CA ASN A 52 -9.37 -2.14 14.39
C ASN A 52 -7.99 -1.46 14.46
N LYS A 53 -6.93 -2.16 14.05
CA LYS A 53 -5.59 -1.56 13.97
C LYS A 53 -5.57 -0.40 12.99
N LEU A 54 -6.14 -0.55 11.79
CA LEU A 54 -6.24 0.52 10.79
C LEU A 54 -6.99 1.75 11.32
N LYS A 55 -8.14 1.57 11.98
CA LYS A 55 -8.90 2.67 12.60
C LYS A 55 -8.05 3.47 13.59
N MET A 56 -7.13 2.81 14.31
CA MET A 56 -6.23 3.47 15.27
C MET A 56 -5.05 4.19 14.61
N VAL A 57 -4.47 3.61 13.56
CA VAL A 57 -3.23 4.13 12.95
C VAL A 57 -3.49 5.15 11.84
N LEU A 58 -4.59 5.05 11.09
CA LEU A 58 -4.88 5.92 9.94
C LEU A 58 -4.81 7.42 10.27
N PRO A 59 -5.41 7.92 11.37
CA PRO A 59 -5.31 9.35 11.70
C PRO A 59 -3.87 9.80 12.00
N LYS A 60 -3.07 8.93 12.63
CA LYS A 60 -1.67 9.18 12.94
C LYS A 60 -0.83 9.19 11.66
N LEU A 61 -1.07 8.22 10.77
CA LEU A 61 -0.41 8.13 9.46
C LEU A 61 -0.69 9.37 8.63
N ASP A 62 -1.92 9.87 8.56
CA ASP A 62 -2.23 11.04 7.74
C ASP A 62 -1.40 12.27 8.16
N THR A 63 -1.25 12.47 9.48
CA THR A 63 -0.44 13.56 10.05
C THR A 63 1.06 13.34 9.79
N SER A 64 1.55 12.13 10.05
CA SER A 64 2.97 11.77 9.90
C SER A 64 3.41 11.82 8.43
N ILE A 65 2.60 11.30 7.51
CA ILE A 65 2.89 11.36 6.08
C ILE A 65 2.83 12.79 5.55
N ALA A 66 1.87 13.61 5.99
CA ALA A 66 1.85 15.02 5.61
C ALA A 66 3.15 15.74 6.03
N ALA A 67 3.66 15.47 7.24
CA ALA A 67 4.92 16.02 7.71
C ALA A 67 6.12 15.49 6.89
N LEU A 68 6.16 14.18 6.61
CA LEU A 68 7.22 13.56 5.82
C LEU A 68 7.29 14.11 4.39
N ILE A 69 6.12 14.35 3.77
CA ILE A 69 6.01 14.97 2.44
C ILE A 69 6.64 16.36 2.46
N GLN A 70 6.33 17.17 3.47
CA GLN A 70 6.86 18.53 3.60
C GLN A 70 8.36 18.54 3.91
N GLU A 71 8.81 17.73 4.87
CA GLU A 71 10.21 17.68 5.32
C GLU A 71 11.17 17.20 4.22
N HIS A 72 10.73 16.24 3.41
CA HIS A 72 11.58 15.62 2.39
C HIS A 72 11.19 15.98 0.96
N ASN A 73 10.24 16.91 0.80
CA ASN A 73 9.71 17.34 -0.50
C ASN A 73 9.35 16.13 -1.39
N LEU A 74 8.65 15.16 -0.80
CA LEU A 74 8.25 13.95 -1.52
C LEU A 74 7.24 14.32 -2.62
N PRO A 75 7.32 13.73 -3.82
CA PRO A 75 6.41 14.04 -4.92
C PRO A 75 5.03 13.36 -4.74
N ILE A 76 4.57 13.18 -3.51
CA ILE A 76 3.31 12.52 -3.18
C ILE A 76 2.21 13.58 -3.13
N VAL A 77 1.12 13.31 -3.84
CA VAL A 77 -0.07 14.16 -3.89
C VAL A 77 -1.26 13.42 -3.29
N PRO A 78 -2.41 14.09 -3.04
CA PRO A 78 -3.60 13.40 -2.55
C PRO A 78 -3.95 12.18 -3.40
N TYR A 79 -4.31 11.09 -2.73
CA TYR A 79 -4.55 9.81 -3.37
C TYR A 79 -5.70 9.91 -4.38
N ASP A 80 -5.45 9.46 -5.60
CA ASP A 80 -6.38 9.50 -6.73
C ASP A 80 -6.51 8.11 -7.34
N THR A 81 -7.71 7.52 -7.25
CA THR A 81 -7.99 6.20 -7.82
C THR A 81 -7.97 6.19 -9.35
N ASN A 82 -7.97 7.36 -9.99
CA ASN A 82 -7.90 7.50 -11.45
C ASN A 82 -6.49 7.86 -11.94
N ALA A 83 -5.48 7.84 -11.06
CA ALA A 83 -4.10 8.06 -11.46
C ALA A 83 -3.62 6.96 -12.42
N ASP A 84 -2.77 7.33 -13.38
CA ASP A 84 -2.29 6.43 -14.42
C ASP A 84 -1.30 5.41 -13.85
N TYR A 85 -1.42 4.14 -14.24
CA TYR A 85 -0.39 3.15 -13.97
C TYR A 85 0.75 3.28 -14.98
N ILE A 86 1.93 3.67 -14.50
CA ILE A 86 3.11 3.89 -15.34
C ILE A 86 4.27 3.04 -14.81
N GLU A 87 4.84 2.19 -15.66
CA GLU A 87 6.09 1.48 -15.34
C GLU A 87 7.27 2.46 -15.33
N GLY A 88 8.23 2.29 -14.40
CA GLY A 88 9.41 3.16 -14.29
C GLY A 88 9.19 4.47 -13.51
N VAL A 89 8.06 4.60 -12.80
CA VAL A 89 7.78 5.73 -11.88
C VAL A 89 8.84 5.83 -10.77
N ILE A 90 9.37 4.68 -10.33
CA ILE A 90 10.45 4.61 -9.35
C ILE A 90 11.78 4.86 -10.04
N ILE A 91 12.60 5.72 -9.44
CA ILE A 91 14.01 5.87 -9.77
C ILE A 91 14.78 4.97 -8.82
N GLU A 92 15.46 3.96 -9.36
CA GLU A 92 16.26 3.03 -8.56
C GLU A 92 17.61 3.65 -8.21
N ASP A 93 17.62 4.48 -7.15
CA ASP A 93 18.82 5.11 -6.58
C ASP A 93 19.53 4.23 -5.53
N THR A 94 19.13 2.97 -5.42
CA THR A 94 19.70 1.97 -4.51
C THR A 94 20.12 0.72 -5.27
N ASN A 95 20.99 -0.10 -4.69
CA ASN A 95 21.48 -1.35 -5.32
C ASN A 95 20.50 -2.54 -5.17
N GLU A 96 19.29 -2.32 -4.65
CA GLU A 96 18.35 -3.40 -4.33
C GLU A 96 17.66 -3.98 -5.57
N HIS A 97 17.49 -3.18 -6.62
CA HIS A 97 16.72 -3.54 -7.80
C HIS A 97 17.52 -3.29 -9.07
N LYS A 98 17.23 -4.10 -10.10
CA LYS A 98 17.80 -3.87 -11.44
C LYS A 98 17.05 -2.72 -12.11
N ILE A 99 17.83 -1.82 -12.70
CA ILE A 99 17.29 -0.70 -13.49
C ILE A 99 16.75 -1.24 -14.82
N ASP A 100 15.47 -1.02 -15.10
CA ASP A 100 14.90 -1.16 -16.44
C ASP A 100 14.96 0.18 -17.17
N GLN A 101 15.98 0.35 -18.01
CA GLN A 101 16.22 1.60 -18.73
C GLN A 101 15.07 1.99 -19.68
N LEU A 102 14.35 1.02 -20.25
CA LEU A 102 13.24 1.31 -21.16
C LEU A 102 12.03 1.84 -20.39
N ALA A 103 11.72 1.22 -19.25
CA ALA A 103 10.66 1.69 -18.35
C ALA A 103 10.98 3.10 -17.82
N GLU A 104 12.22 3.35 -17.38
CA GLU A 104 12.62 4.67 -16.90
C GLU A 104 12.49 5.77 -17.96
N GLN A 105 12.91 5.49 -19.20
CA GLN A 105 12.79 6.44 -20.29
C GLN A 105 11.33 6.73 -20.64
N ARG A 106 10.47 5.70 -20.65
CA ARG A 106 9.03 5.85 -20.88
C ARG A 106 8.39 6.70 -19.79
N ALA A 107 8.64 6.40 -18.52
CA ALA A 107 8.15 7.19 -17.40
C ALA A 107 8.63 8.64 -17.49
N LYS A 108 9.93 8.87 -17.71
CA LYS A 108 10.50 10.21 -17.85
C LYS A 108 9.79 11.00 -18.94
N ASN A 109 9.60 10.40 -20.13
CA ASN A 109 8.91 11.06 -21.23
C ASN A 109 7.44 11.33 -20.91
N TRP A 110 6.77 10.41 -20.23
CA TRP A 110 5.37 10.58 -19.84
C TRP A 110 5.18 11.74 -18.86
N PHE A 111 5.99 11.83 -17.80
CA PHE A 111 5.91 12.93 -16.83
C PHE A 111 6.21 14.30 -17.46
N VAL A 112 7.09 14.37 -18.46
CA VAL A 112 7.46 15.63 -19.15
C VAL A 112 6.35 16.10 -20.10
N ASN A 113 5.66 15.17 -20.77
CA ASN A 113 4.69 15.51 -21.83
C ASN A 113 3.22 15.51 -21.37
N THR A 114 2.95 15.13 -20.12
CA THR A 114 1.59 15.09 -19.57
C THR A 114 1.27 16.38 -18.81
N ASN A 115 0.11 16.97 -19.09
CA ASN A 115 -0.37 18.12 -18.32
C ASN A 115 -0.93 17.62 -16.97
N LYS A 116 -0.36 18.09 -15.85
CA LYS A 116 -0.69 17.63 -14.47
C LYS A 116 -0.54 16.11 -14.30
N PRO A 117 0.68 15.57 -14.44
CA PRO A 117 0.91 14.14 -14.32
C PRO A 117 0.49 13.62 -12.93
N LYS A 118 -0.19 12.48 -12.91
CA LYS A 118 -0.51 11.72 -11.70
C LYS A 118 -0.29 10.24 -11.96
N ALA A 119 0.72 9.66 -11.35
CA ALA A 119 1.00 8.24 -11.48
C ALA A 119 0.62 7.50 -10.19
N PHE A 120 0.01 6.33 -10.36
CA PHE A 120 -0.26 5.39 -9.29
C PHE A 120 0.97 4.52 -9.03
N LEU A 121 1.26 4.28 -7.75
CA LEU A 121 2.30 3.37 -7.33
C LEU A 121 1.82 2.54 -6.14
N SER A 122 2.11 1.24 -6.16
CA SER A 122 1.85 0.32 -5.05
C SER A 122 3.08 -0.50 -4.71
N PHE A 123 3.36 -0.65 -3.42
CA PHE A 123 4.47 -1.47 -2.93
C PHE A 123 4.09 -2.13 -1.60
N SER A 124 4.65 -3.31 -1.36
CA SER A 124 4.36 -4.10 -0.17
C SER A 124 5.61 -4.32 0.68
N PHE A 125 5.41 -4.43 1.99
CA PHE A 125 6.45 -4.78 2.95
C PHE A 125 5.81 -5.46 4.17
N PHE A 126 6.63 -6.10 4.99
CA PHE A 126 6.18 -6.80 6.19
C PHE A 126 6.46 -5.97 7.44
N THR A 127 5.56 -6.06 8.43
CA THR A 127 5.80 -5.61 9.80
C THR A 127 6.71 -6.61 10.54
N LYS A 128 7.21 -6.23 11.73
CA LYS A 128 7.95 -7.15 12.60
C LYS A 128 7.14 -8.38 13.02
N GLU A 129 5.81 -8.28 13.04
CA GLU A 129 4.89 -9.38 13.36
C GLU A 129 4.50 -10.20 12.13
N PHE A 130 5.26 -10.10 11.04
CA PHE A 130 5.04 -10.80 9.76
C PHE A 130 3.68 -10.51 9.09
N SER A 131 2.96 -9.49 9.56
CA SER A 131 1.79 -8.98 8.85
C SER A 131 2.24 -8.19 7.62
N LYS A 132 1.45 -8.21 6.56
CA LYS A 132 1.77 -7.54 5.31
C LYS A 132 1.07 -6.19 5.24
N ILE A 133 1.82 -5.17 4.82
CA ILE A 133 1.30 -3.86 4.44
C ILE A 133 1.49 -3.71 2.94
N THR A 134 0.46 -3.28 2.24
CA THR A 134 0.55 -2.78 0.86
C THR A 134 0.11 -1.33 0.85
N LEU A 135 1.04 -0.44 0.51
CA LEU A 135 0.78 0.99 0.36
C LEU A 135 0.57 1.32 -1.11
N SER A 136 -0.48 2.06 -1.38
CA SER A 136 -0.81 2.64 -2.67
C SER A 136 -0.82 4.16 -2.55
N ILE A 137 -0.05 4.83 -3.39
CA ILE A 137 0.13 6.29 -3.38
C ILE A 137 -0.03 6.86 -4.78
N THR A 138 -0.27 8.17 -4.85
CA THR A 138 -0.26 8.93 -6.10
C THR A 138 0.91 9.91 -6.06
N VAL A 139 1.67 9.97 -7.16
CA VAL A 139 2.81 10.88 -7.30
C VAL A 139 2.68 11.78 -8.52
N ASP A 140 3.14 13.03 -8.41
CA ASP A 140 3.16 14.00 -9.52
C ASP A 140 4.49 14.07 -10.26
N LYS A 141 5.51 13.39 -9.73
CA LYS A 141 6.83 13.21 -10.35
C LYS A 141 7.33 11.81 -10.04
N ARG A 142 8.38 11.39 -10.75
CA ARG A 142 9.11 10.18 -10.39
C ARG A 142 9.65 10.28 -8.97
N ILE A 143 9.60 9.17 -8.24
CA ILE A 143 10.00 9.08 -6.82
C ILE A 143 11.24 8.20 -6.67
N LEU A 144 12.17 8.58 -5.79
CA LEU A 144 13.37 7.79 -5.50
C LEU A 144 13.00 6.54 -4.67
N ARG A 145 13.70 5.43 -4.90
CA ARG A 145 13.58 4.22 -4.07
C ARG A 145 13.92 4.53 -2.60
N SER A 146 14.96 5.32 -2.35
CA SER A 146 15.32 5.77 -1.00
C SER A 146 14.22 6.58 -0.31
N GLN A 147 13.42 7.35 -1.05
CA GLN A 147 12.26 8.07 -0.53
C GLN A 147 11.12 7.12 -0.16
N LEU A 148 10.89 6.06 -0.94
CA LEU A 148 9.95 5.00 -0.59
C LEU A 148 10.36 4.25 0.68
N HIS A 149 11.68 4.10 0.94
CA HIS A 149 12.16 3.51 2.18
C HIS A 149 11.82 4.38 3.38
N LYS A 150 11.98 5.71 3.28
CA LYS A 150 11.55 6.62 4.35
C LYS A 150 10.05 6.50 4.62
N LEU A 151 9.23 6.44 3.57
CA LEU A 151 7.79 6.24 3.70
C LEU A 151 7.46 4.90 4.39
N ARG A 152 8.14 3.82 4.00
CA ARG A 152 8.02 2.51 4.64
C ARG A 152 8.37 2.59 6.13
N ASP A 153 9.52 3.15 6.45
CA ASP A 153 10.04 3.18 7.82
C ASP A 153 9.13 4.02 8.73
N GLU A 154 8.60 5.12 8.22
CA GLU A 154 7.61 5.94 8.92
C GLU A 154 6.29 5.19 9.16
N VAL A 155 5.79 4.46 8.16
CA VAL A 155 4.58 3.63 8.32
C VAL A 155 4.81 2.53 9.34
N LEU A 156 5.96 1.85 9.30
CA LEU A 156 6.32 0.84 10.30
C LEU A 156 6.38 1.44 11.70
N LEU A 157 6.98 2.62 11.86
CA LEU A 157 7.02 3.32 13.15
C LEU A 157 5.61 3.54 13.70
N VAL A 158 4.70 4.09 12.89
CA VAL A 158 3.32 4.37 13.34
C VAL A 158 2.53 3.08 13.64
N PHE A 159 2.81 1.99 12.92
CA PHE A 159 2.18 0.70 13.19
C PHE A 159 2.68 0.02 14.46
N GLU A 160 3.90 0.30 14.89
CA GLU A 160 4.55 -0.30 16.06
C GLU A 160 4.39 0.51 17.35
N LEU A 161 3.88 1.74 17.26
CA LEU A 161 3.42 2.57 18.40
C LEU A 161 2.06 2.13 18.95
#